data_AF-A0A960K7K8-F1
#
_entry.id   AF-A0A960K7K8-F1
#
_cell.length_a   1.000
_cell.length_b   1.000
_cell.length_c   1.000
_cell.angle_alpha   90.00
_cell.angle_beta   90.00
_cell.angle_gamma   90.00
#
_symmetry.space_group_name_H-M   'P 1'
#
loop_
_entity.id
_entity.type
_entity.pdbx_description
1 polymer ?
#
loop_
_entity_poly.entity_id
_entity_poly.type
_entity_poly.pdbx_seq_one_letter_code
_entity_poly.pdbx_strand_id
1 'polypeptide(L)'
;EGASRSLRRALKLSDGRSVPAALGLARIEIVLEDYEEAMEHVRTALEVAVEPEDQATAQFLYGQAAFLRHAGTIMEEEAEEEQPDLRPAETALRRAIQLGPPVRHQATILLAEVLLLEGRRADARRVIGLLEGVDLSEDSKDRGEAIRCELDLLGYDGFPEANYQPPVPEESDRRSMKLSNEPPPPREGTAIIAFVVDTEGTVRCARALRSFSPRGAQRWLSELEKMAFKPATLDGNPIPARNTQTTVVRFLSSSFSFAVPLDLL
;
A
#
# COMPACT_ATOMS: atom_id res chain seq x y z
N GLU A 1 21.08 0.64 11.15
CA GLU A 1 21.44 0.82 12.59
C GLU A 1 22.10 2.16 12.93
N GLY A 2 23.17 2.59 12.24
CA GLY A 2 23.89 3.83 12.59
C GLY A 2 23.03 5.10 12.63
N ALA A 3 22.14 5.28 11.64
CA ALA A 3 21.25 6.45 11.57
C ALA A 3 20.26 6.51 12.75
N SER A 4 19.55 5.41 13.03
CA SER A 4 18.60 5.32 14.16
C SER A 4 19.28 5.65 15.49
N ARG A 5 20.48 5.10 15.75
CA ARG A 5 21.24 5.41 16.97
C ARG A 5 21.56 6.90 17.11
N SER A 6 21.99 7.54 16.01
CA SER A 6 22.28 8.98 16.00
C SER A 6 21.04 9.84 16.24
N LEU A 7 19.90 9.48 15.63
CA LEU A 7 18.64 10.19 15.82
C LEU A 7 18.09 10.01 17.24
N ARG A 8 18.11 8.81 17.81
CA ARG A 8 17.73 8.57 19.22
C ARG A 8 18.61 9.37 20.18
N ARG A 9 19.92 9.46 19.90
CA ARG A 9 20.83 10.31 20.68
C ARG A 9 20.46 11.79 20.56
N ALA A 10 20.17 12.29 19.36
CA ALA A 10 19.74 13.67 19.16
C ALA A 10 18.43 13.97 19.90
N LEU A 11 17.45 13.07 19.81
CA LEU A 11 16.18 13.20 20.51
C LEU A 11 16.38 13.24 22.03
N LYS A 12 17.22 12.35 22.58
CA LYS A 12 17.60 12.37 24.01
C LYS A 12 18.29 13.67 24.42
N LEU A 13 19.24 14.17 23.62
CA LEU A 13 19.94 15.43 23.91
C LEU A 13 19.03 16.66 23.86
N SER A 14 17.91 16.56 23.13
CA SER A 14 16.89 17.62 23.04
C SER A 14 15.75 17.48 24.05
N ASP A 15 15.85 16.55 25.01
CA ASP A 15 14.76 16.16 25.92
C ASP A 15 13.45 15.82 25.18
N GLY A 16 13.55 15.10 24.05
CA GLY A 16 12.39 14.71 23.24
C GLY A 16 11.86 15.80 22.29
N ARG A 17 12.44 17.01 22.28
CA ARG A 17 11.87 18.16 21.55
C ARG A 17 12.39 18.36 20.13
N SER A 18 13.23 17.47 19.61
CA SER A 18 13.73 17.58 18.24
C SER A 18 12.76 16.97 17.23
N VAL A 19 11.95 17.83 16.60
CA VAL A 19 11.05 17.44 15.48
C VAL A 19 11.79 16.67 14.38
N PRO A 20 12.94 17.12 13.84
CA PRO A 20 13.62 16.38 12.77
C PRO A 20 14.11 15.00 13.22
N ALA A 21 14.53 14.84 14.48
CA ALA A 21 14.97 13.55 15.00
C ALA A 21 13.79 12.58 15.13
N ALA A 22 12.66 13.04 15.67
CA ALA A 22 11.45 12.25 15.82
C ALA A 22 10.87 11.82 14.46
N LEU A 23 10.72 12.75 13.51
CA LEU A 23 10.27 12.42 12.14
C LEU A 23 11.24 11.49 11.40
N GLY A 24 12.55 11.67 11.62
CA GLY A 24 13.58 10.79 11.07
C GLY A 24 13.47 9.36 11.60
N LEU A 25 13.20 9.20 12.91
CA LEU A 25 12.97 7.88 13.50
C LEU A 25 11.68 7.26 12.98
N ALA A 26 10.57 8.00 12.95
CA ALA A 26 9.31 7.49 12.40
C ALA A 26 9.45 6.92 10.99
N ARG A 27 10.22 7.58 10.11
CA ARG A 27 10.52 7.06 8.76
C ARG A 27 11.31 5.76 8.79
N ILE A 28 12.29 5.65 9.69
CA ILE A 28 13.07 4.41 9.85
C ILE A 28 12.17 3.30 10.35
N GLU A 29 11.34 3.54 11.37
CA GLU A 29 10.47 2.53 11.93
C GLU A 29 9.39 2.08 10.93
N ILE A 30 8.84 2.98 10.09
CA ILE A 30 7.99 2.59 8.94
C ILE A 30 8.72 1.63 8.00
N VAL A 31 10.00 1.87 7.71
CA VAL A 31 10.81 1.00 6.85
C VAL A 31 11.15 -0.33 7.53
N LEU A 32 11.28 -0.32 8.86
CA LEU A 32 11.47 -1.52 9.69
C LEU A 32 10.16 -2.23 10.03
N GLU A 33 9.03 -1.68 9.58
CA GLU A 33 7.69 -2.22 9.76
C GLU A 33 7.23 -2.23 11.23
N ASP A 34 7.84 -1.40 12.07
CA ASP A 34 7.43 -1.12 13.45
C ASP A 34 6.51 0.10 13.46
N TYR A 35 5.26 -0.13 13.05
CA TYR A 35 4.30 0.95 12.81
C TYR A 35 3.81 1.58 14.11
N GLU A 36 3.72 0.82 15.18
CA GLU A 36 3.43 1.30 16.53
C GLU A 36 4.49 2.31 16.98
N GLU A 37 5.77 1.94 16.96
CA GLU A 37 6.86 2.84 17.36
C GLU A 37 6.94 4.05 16.41
N ALA A 38 6.69 3.85 15.11
CA ALA A 38 6.61 4.96 14.17
C ALA A 38 5.52 5.98 14.56
N MET A 39 4.33 5.52 14.94
CA MET A 39 3.24 6.39 15.38
C MET A 39 3.60 7.13 16.68
N GLU A 40 4.28 6.50 17.64
CA GLU A 40 4.72 7.17 18.87
C GLU A 40 5.74 8.29 18.60
N HIS A 41 6.71 8.03 17.71
CA HIS A 41 7.65 9.07 17.29
C HIS A 41 6.96 10.23 16.56
N VAL A 42 5.94 9.95 15.75
CA VAL A 42 5.15 11.01 15.11
C VAL A 42 4.35 11.82 16.12
N ARG A 43 3.75 11.19 17.14
CA ARG A 43 3.05 11.92 18.22
C ARG A 43 3.99 12.84 18.97
N THR A 44 5.19 12.34 19.31
CA THR A 44 6.25 13.15 19.91
C THR A 44 6.58 14.36 19.04
N ALA A 45 6.71 14.18 17.72
CA ALA A 45 6.96 15.30 16.80
C ALA A 45 5.78 16.31 16.77
N LEU A 46 4.53 15.84 16.76
CA LEU A 46 3.34 16.69 16.74
C LEU A 46 3.19 17.55 18.00
N GLU A 47 3.62 17.07 19.16
CA GLU A 47 3.57 17.83 20.42
C GLU A 47 4.44 19.09 20.39
N VAL A 48 5.52 19.07 19.61
CA VAL A 48 6.52 20.15 19.56
C VAL A 48 6.58 20.89 18.22
N ALA A 49 5.96 20.37 17.17
CA ALA A 49 5.95 20.98 15.84
C ALA A 49 5.11 22.26 15.81
N VAL A 50 5.77 23.40 15.61
CA VAL A 50 5.13 24.72 15.46
C VAL A 50 4.89 25.04 13.99
N GLU A 51 5.82 24.68 13.11
CA GLU A 51 5.75 25.03 11.69
C GLU A 51 4.72 24.17 10.95
N PRO A 52 3.88 24.76 10.07
CA PRO A 52 2.87 24.01 9.32
C PRO A 52 3.45 22.88 8.46
N GLU A 53 4.65 23.06 7.90
CA GLU A 53 5.32 22.05 7.08
C GLU A 53 5.74 20.82 7.88
N ASP A 54 6.24 21.03 9.10
CA ASP A 54 6.59 19.97 10.04
C ASP A 54 5.34 19.23 10.50
N GLN A 55 4.27 19.97 10.83
CA GLN A 55 2.97 19.39 11.16
C GLN A 55 2.40 18.58 9.99
N ALA A 56 2.49 19.09 8.75
CA ALA A 56 2.02 18.40 7.56
C ALA A 56 2.77 17.07 7.38
N THR A 57 4.09 17.13 7.49
CA THR A 57 4.96 15.95 7.38
C THR A 57 4.67 14.93 8.47
N ALA A 58 4.50 15.38 9.71
CA ALA A 58 4.13 14.51 10.83
C ALA A 58 2.78 13.83 10.59
N GLN A 59 1.75 14.59 10.22
CA GLN A 59 0.41 14.05 9.92
C GLN A 59 0.44 13.04 8.76
N PHE A 60 1.22 13.32 7.71
CA PHE A 60 1.41 12.38 6.61
C PHE A 60 2.05 11.06 7.09
N LEU A 61 3.13 11.13 7.88
CA LEU A 61 3.78 9.93 8.41
C LEU A 61 2.87 9.15 9.37
N TYR A 62 2.06 9.83 10.18
CA TYR A 62 1.04 9.18 11.01
C TYR A 62 0.06 8.40 10.15
N GLY A 63 -0.50 9.06 9.13
CA GLY A 63 -1.46 8.46 8.21
C GLY A 63 -0.88 7.26 7.46
N GLN A 64 0.38 7.37 7.04
CA GLN A 64 1.12 6.28 6.40
C GLN A 64 1.33 5.09 7.34
N ALA A 65 1.81 5.31 8.56
CA ALA A 65 2.02 4.23 9.53
C ALA A 65 0.70 3.54 9.88
N ALA A 66 -0.37 4.31 10.14
CA ALA A 66 -1.70 3.76 10.43
C ALA A 66 -2.27 2.94 9.26
N PHE A 67 -2.11 3.41 8.02
CA PHE A 67 -2.49 2.65 6.82
C PHE A 67 -1.68 1.36 6.65
N LEU A 68 -0.36 1.41 6.83
CA LEU A 68 0.51 0.25 6.65
C LEU A 68 0.32 -0.79 7.74
N ARG A 69 0.03 -0.37 8.97
CA ARG A 69 -0.39 -1.26 10.05
C ARG A 69 -1.64 -2.05 9.66
N HIS A 70 -2.66 -1.38 9.11
CA HIS A 70 -3.86 -2.04 8.59
C HIS A 70 -3.53 -3.03 7.46
N ALA A 71 -2.74 -2.60 6.47
CA ALA A 71 -2.33 -3.47 5.37
C ALA A 71 -1.50 -4.68 5.85
N GLY A 72 -0.74 -4.52 6.94
CA GLY A 72 -0.02 -5.59 7.62
C GLY A 72 -0.95 -6.56 8.37
N THR A 73 -1.98 -6.07 9.07
CA THR A 73 -2.90 -6.92 9.83
C THR A 73 -3.77 -7.84 8.96
N ILE A 74 -4.04 -7.46 7.69
CA ILE A 74 -4.72 -8.34 6.72
C ILE A 74 -3.93 -9.66 6.51
N MET A 75 -2.66 -9.72 6.90
CA MET A 75 -1.81 -10.90 6.72
C MET A 75 -1.86 -11.95 7.85
N GLU A 76 -2.32 -11.59 9.05
CA GLU A 76 -2.29 -12.54 10.17
C GLU A 76 -3.59 -13.37 10.13
N GLU A 77 -3.47 -14.67 9.84
CA GLU A 77 -4.58 -15.66 9.76
C GLU A 77 -5.47 -15.71 11.01
N GLU A 78 -5.02 -15.10 12.11
CA GLU A 78 -5.71 -15.06 13.40
C GLU A 78 -6.34 -13.70 13.72
N ALA A 79 -6.43 -12.77 12.75
CA ALA A 79 -7.20 -11.56 12.92
C ALA A 79 -8.68 -11.92 13.12
N GLU A 80 -9.08 -12.09 14.39
CA GLU A 80 -10.47 -12.07 14.81
C GLU A 80 -11.18 -10.91 14.10
N GLU A 81 -12.42 -11.14 13.65
CA GLU A 81 -13.25 -10.39 12.67
C GLU A 81 -13.32 -8.84 12.77
N GLU A 82 -12.57 -8.20 13.65
CA GLU A 82 -12.48 -6.76 13.79
C GLU A 82 -11.77 -6.14 12.57
N GLN A 83 -12.58 -5.68 11.61
CA GLN A 83 -12.13 -4.85 10.50
C GLN A 83 -11.29 -3.69 11.04
N PRO A 84 -9.99 -3.59 10.70
CA PRO A 84 -9.13 -2.63 11.35
C PRO A 84 -9.53 -1.19 10.96
N ASP A 85 -9.68 -0.34 11.97
CA ASP A 85 -10.16 1.04 11.83
C ASP A 85 -9.18 1.93 11.03
N LEU A 86 -9.58 2.35 9.83
CA LEU A 86 -8.83 3.26 8.95
C LEU A 86 -9.07 4.75 9.22
N ARG A 87 -10.02 5.11 10.12
CA ARG A 87 -10.34 6.50 10.47
C ARG A 87 -9.13 7.30 10.98
N PRO A 88 -8.19 6.74 11.78
CA PRO A 88 -6.98 7.46 12.19
C PRO A 88 -6.11 7.85 10.98
N ALA A 89 -5.97 6.95 10.00
CA ALA A 89 -5.23 7.21 8.78
C ALA A 89 -5.90 8.31 7.95
N GLU A 90 -7.21 8.19 7.71
CA GLU A 90 -7.99 9.20 6.98
C GLU A 90 -7.85 10.59 7.62
N THR A 91 -8.07 10.68 8.94
CA THR A 91 -8.05 11.95 9.68
C THR A 91 -6.71 12.65 9.55
N ALA A 92 -5.62 11.90 9.74
CA ALA A 92 -4.26 12.44 9.64
C ALA A 92 -3.94 12.90 8.21
N LEU A 93 -4.30 12.12 7.18
CA LEU A 93 -4.03 12.48 5.79
C LEU A 93 -4.84 13.71 5.34
N ARG A 94 -6.10 13.83 5.75
CA ARG A 94 -6.89 15.05 5.52
C ARG A 94 -6.23 16.27 6.15
N ARG A 95 -5.70 16.13 7.37
CA ARG A 95 -4.98 17.21 8.04
C ARG A 95 -3.69 17.58 7.30
N ALA A 96 -2.92 16.61 6.84
CA ALA A 96 -1.72 16.85 6.04
C ALA A 96 -2.04 17.62 4.74
N ILE A 97 -3.12 17.25 4.04
CA ILE A 97 -3.60 17.94 2.82
C ILE A 97 -3.97 19.40 3.13
N GLN A 98 -4.66 19.66 4.24
CA GLN A 98 -5.05 21.01 4.66
C GLN A 98 -3.86 21.89 5.00
N LEU A 99 -2.83 21.32 5.64
CA LEU A 99 -1.61 22.04 5.99
C LEU A 99 -0.75 22.36 4.76
N GLY A 100 -0.86 21.56 3.70
CA GLY A 100 -0.31 21.87 2.38
C GLY A 100 1.04 21.19 2.08
N PRO A 101 1.90 21.83 1.28
CA PRO A 101 3.24 21.31 0.97
C PRO A 101 4.08 21.03 2.25
N PRO A 102 5.08 20.13 2.18
CA PRO A 102 5.60 19.47 0.97
C PRO A 102 4.90 18.14 0.63
N VAL A 103 4.02 17.63 1.49
CA VAL A 103 3.47 16.26 1.40
C VAL A 103 2.07 16.19 0.81
N ARG A 104 1.47 17.32 0.41
CA ARG A 104 0.07 17.39 -0.03
C ARG A 104 -0.28 16.35 -1.09
N HIS A 105 0.57 16.16 -2.10
CA HIS A 105 0.28 15.24 -3.21
C HIS A 105 0.32 13.78 -2.74
N GLN A 106 1.36 13.39 -2.00
CA GLN A 106 1.50 12.06 -1.44
C GLN A 106 0.36 11.74 -0.46
N ALA A 107 -0.02 12.71 0.38
CA ALA A 107 -1.15 12.58 1.29
C ALA A 107 -2.49 12.42 0.53
N THR A 108 -2.66 13.12 -0.59
CA THR A 108 -3.85 13.00 -1.46
C THR A 108 -3.96 11.62 -2.09
N ILE A 109 -2.86 11.09 -2.63
CA ILE A 109 -2.80 9.74 -3.20
C ILE A 109 -3.12 8.69 -2.14
N LEU A 110 -2.45 8.77 -0.99
CA LEU A 110 -2.64 7.81 0.09
C LEU A 110 -4.05 7.89 0.70
N LEU A 111 -4.64 9.08 0.80
CA LEU A 111 -6.03 9.24 1.22
C LEU A 111 -7.00 8.58 0.24
N ALA A 112 -6.76 8.71 -1.07
CA ALA A 112 -7.58 8.02 -2.07
C ALA A 112 -7.49 6.49 -1.92
N GLU A 113 -6.32 5.94 -1.56
CA GLU A 113 -6.18 4.50 -1.28
C GLU A 113 -6.91 4.05 -0.01
N VAL A 114 -6.82 4.83 1.07
CA VAL A 114 -7.59 4.58 2.31
C VAL A 114 -9.08 4.52 1.99
N LEU A 115 -9.59 5.51 1.26
CA LEU A 115 -11.00 5.57 0.87
C LEU A 115 -11.41 4.42 -0.05
N LEU A 116 -10.53 3.97 -0.95
CA LEU A 116 -10.77 2.80 -1.78
C LEU A 116 -10.86 1.51 -0.97
N LEU A 117 -9.99 1.32 0.03
CA LEU A 117 -10.06 0.16 0.93
C LEU A 117 -11.34 0.14 1.76
N GLU A 118 -11.84 1.31 2.17
CA GLU A 118 -13.14 1.44 2.83
C GLU A 118 -14.35 1.33 1.88
N GLY A 119 -14.13 1.05 0.58
CA GLY A 119 -15.19 0.97 -0.42
C GLY A 119 -15.81 2.32 -0.81
N ARG A 120 -15.27 3.45 -0.33
CA ARG A 120 -15.77 4.82 -0.58
C ARG A 120 -15.26 5.39 -1.91
N ARG A 121 -15.57 4.69 -3.01
CA ARG A 121 -15.06 4.97 -4.37
C ARG A 121 -15.35 6.40 -4.84
N ALA A 122 -16.54 6.94 -4.60
CA ALA A 122 -16.89 8.30 -4.97
C ALA A 122 -16.03 9.35 -4.24
N ASP A 123 -15.72 9.14 -2.96
CA ASP A 123 -14.80 10.00 -2.20
C ASP A 123 -13.37 9.89 -2.75
N ALA A 124 -12.89 8.68 -3.00
CA ALA A 124 -11.57 8.45 -3.58
C ALA A 124 -11.42 9.15 -4.95
N ARG A 125 -12.44 9.06 -5.81
CA ARG A 125 -12.46 9.75 -7.12
C ARG A 125 -12.40 11.26 -6.96
N ARG A 126 -13.15 11.84 -6.02
CA ARG A 126 -13.08 13.28 -5.73
C ARG A 126 -11.68 13.69 -5.26
N VAL A 127 -11.08 12.90 -4.37
CA VAL A 127 -9.75 13.18 -3.82
C VAL A 127 -8.67 13.09 -4.90
N ILE A 128 -8.66 12.04 -5.73
CA ILE A 128 -7.64 11.88 -6.79
C ILE A 128 -7.79 12.92 -7.92
N GLY A 129 -9.00 13.42 -8.16
CA GLY A 129 -9.26 14.52 -9.08
C GLY A 129 -8.56 15.83 -8.69
N LEU A 130 -8.23 16.02 -7.40
CA LEU A 130 -7.47 17.18 -6.94
C LEU A 130 -6.03 17.25 -7.50
N LEU A 131 -5.55 16.17 -8.11
CA LEU A 131 -4.22 16.07 -8.72
C LEU A 131 -4.23 16.30 -10.24
N GLU A 132 -5.37 16.59 -10.85
CA GLU A 132 -5.44 16.88 -12.28
C GLU A 132 -4.63 18.15 -12.63
N GLY A 133 -3.76 18.02 -13.62
CA GLY A 133 -2.88 19.12 -14.06
C GLY A 133 -1.70 19.42 -13.12
N VAL A 134 -1.52 18.66 -12.03
CA VAL A 134 -0.38 18.81 -11.11
C VAL A 134 0.83 18.07 -11.66
N ASP A 135 2.00 18.72 -11.67
CA ASP A 135 3.26 18.03 -11.98
C ASP A 135 3.72 17.20 -10.78
N LEU A 136 3.55 15.89 -10.91
CA LEU A 136 3.91 14.90 -9.90
C LEU A 136 5.24 14.23 -10.24
N SER A 137 5.94 13.70 -9.21
CA SER A 137 7.05 12.76 -9.45
C SER A 137 6.53 11.52 -10.17
N GLU A 138 7.39 10.82 -10.91
CA GLU A 138 7.05 9.60 -11.65
C GLU A 138 6.32 8.57 -10.76
N ASP A 139 6.88 8.26 -9.59
CA ASP A 139 6.26 7.36 -8.61
C ASP A 139 4.84 7.79 -8.17
N SER A 140 4.61 9.10 -7.99
CA SER A 140 3.29 9.63 -7.64
C SER A 140 2.33 9.66 -8.84
N LYS A 141 2.84 9.82 -10.06
CA LYS A 141 2.05 9.70 -11.31
C LYS A 141 1.56 8.27 -11.45
N ASP A 142 2.47 7.30 -11.40
CA ASP A 142 2.17 5.88 -11.56
C ASP A 142 1.13 5.41 -10.52
N ARG A 143 1.32 5.79 -9.25
CA ARG A 143 0.38 5.43 -8.18
C ARG A 143 -0.98 6.10 -8.35
N GLY A 144 -1.00 7.37 -8.76
CA GLY A 144 -2.25 8.09 -9.03
C GLY A 144 -3.00 7.53 -10.24
N GLU A 145 -2.29 7.13 -11.29
CA GLU A 145 -2.86 6.49 -12.49
C GLU A 145 -3.42 5.10 -12.16
N ALA A 146 -2.72 4.31 -11.35
CA ALA A 146 -3.21 3.00 -10.91
C ALA A 146 -4.52 3.14 -10.10
N ILE A 147 -4.65 4.16 -9.24
CA ILE A 147 -5.89 4.46 -8.50
C ILE A 147 -7.02 4.88 -9.46
N ARG A 148 -6.73 5.72 -10.45
CA ARG A 148 -7.73 6.12 -11.46
C ARG A 148 -8.19 4.93 -12.29
N CYS A 149 -7.25 4.12 -12.78
CA CYS A 149 -7.51 2.86 -13.49
C CYS A 149 -8.42 1.94 -12.66
N GLU A 150 -8.15 1.77 -11.37
CA GLU A 150 -8.99 0.97 -10.47
C GLU A 150 -10.40 1.58 -10.34
N LEU A 151 -10.50 2.89 -10.13
CA LEU A 151 -11.80 3.58 -10.04
C LEU A 151 -12.62 3.49 -11.32
N ASP A 152 -11.98 3.53 -12.48
CA ASP A 152 -12.64 3.47 -13.79
C ASP A 152 -13.13 2.06 -14.09
N LEU A 153 -12.31 1.04 -13.82
CA LEU A 153 -12.70 -0.37 -13.99
C LEU A 153 -13.77 -0.80 -13.01
N LEU A 154 -13.69 -0.35 -11.75
CA LEU A 154 -14.66 -0.80 -10.74
C LEU A 154 -16.04 -0.23 -10.98
N GLY A 155 -16.19 0.89 -11.71
CA GLY A 155 -17.39 1.37 -12.44
C GLY A 155 -18.73 1.47 -11.69
N TYR A 156 -18.80 0.98 -10.46
CA TYR A 156 -20.00 0.53 -9.76
C TYR A 156 -19.81 0.85 -8.28
N ASP A 157 -20.77 1.55 -7.68
CA ASP A 157 -20.68 1.98 -6.27
C ASP A 157 -21.19 0.92 -5.28
N GLY A 158 -21.59 -0.26 -5.77
CA GLY A 158 -21.99 -1.40 -4.94
C GLY A 158 -20.88 -2.45 -4.80
N PHE A 159 -20.62 -2.92 -3.58
CA PHE A 159 -20.10 -4.27 -3.41
C PHE A 159 -21.32 -5.21 -3.42
N PRO A 160 -21.43 -6.14 -4.38
CA PRO A 160 -22.51 -7.10 -4.34
C PRO A 160 -22.23 -8.14 -3.25
N GLU A 161 -22.99 -8.10 -2.16
CA GLU A 161 -22.87 -9.05 -1.04
C GLU A 161 -23.48 -10.44 -1.33
N ALA A 162 -24.20 -10.61 -2.45
CA ALA A 162 -24.79 -11.89 -2.85
C ALA A 162 -24.11 -12.47 -4.10
N ASN A 163 -23.76 -13.76 -4.05
CA ASN A 163 -23.23 -14.56 -5.17
C ASN A 163 -21.87 -14.12 -5.77
N TYR A 164 -21.12 -13.25 -5.09
CA TYR A 164 -19.77 -12.88 -5.54
C TYR A 164 -18.82 -14.07 -5.45
N GLN A 165 -18.21 -14.44 -6.57
CA GLN A 165 -17.08 -15.36 -6.61
C GLN A 165 -15.80 -14.57 -6.90
N PRO A 166 -14.76 -14.63 -6.04
CA PRO A 166 -13.52 -13.92 -6.28
C PRO A 166 -12.80 -14.49 -7.51
N PRO A 167 -11.92 -13.69 -8.15
CA PRO A 167 -11.16 -14.20 -9.27
C PRO A 167 -10.10 -15.20 -8.80
N VAL A 168 -9.96 -16.31 -9.52
CA VAL A 168 -9.05 -17.43 -9.17
C VAL A 168 -8.04 -17.61 -10.30
N PRO A 169 -6.73 -17.76 -10.02
CA PRO A 169 -5.72 -18.04 -11.05
C PRO A 169 -6.04 -19.34 -11.81
N GLU A 170 -5.91 -19.33 -13.14
CA GLU A 170 -6.13 -20.54 -13.95
C GLU A 170 -5.09 -21.64 -13.66
N GLU A 171 -5.51 -22.91 -13.71
CA GLU A 171 -4.65 -24.05 -13.36
C GLU A 171 -3.41 -24.21 -14.26
N SER A 172 -3.50 -23.81 -15.53
CA SER A 172 -2.37 -23.84 -16.47
C SER A 172 -1.22 -22.93 -16.02
N ASP A 173 -1.56 -21.85 -15.32
CA ASP A 173 -0.64 -20.80 -14.90
C ASP A 173 -0.08 -21.06 -13.49
N ARG A 174 -0.57 -22.10 -12.80
CA ARG A 174 -0.02 -22.58 -11.50
C ARG A 174 1.36 -23.23 -11.65
N ARG A 175 1.88 -23.41 -12.86
CA ARG A 175 3.20 -24.01 -13.08
C ARG A 175 4.31 -23.02 -12.72
N SER A 176 5.00 -23.29 -11.61
CA SER A 176 6.29 -22.73 -11.17
C SER A 176 6.95 -21.79 -12.20
N MET A 177 6.76 -20.48 -12.05
CA MET A 177 7.38 -19.45 -12.89
C MET A 177 8.91 -19.54 -12.77
N LYS A 178 9.58 -19.93 -13.85
CA LYS A 178 11.05 -19.89 -13.94
C LYS A 178 11.49 -18.54 -14.51
N LEU A 179 11.93 -17.64 -13.65
CA LEU A 179 12.53 -16.35 -14.01
C LEU A 179 13.97 -16.51 -14.54
N SER A 180 14.46 -15.52 -15.29
CA SER A 180 15.74 -15.55 -16.01
C SER A 180 16.99 -15.67 -15.12
N ASN A 181 18.11 -16.10 -15.73
CA ASN A 181 19.29 -16.72 -15.12
C ASN A 181 20.26 -15.83 -14.32
N GLU A 182 19.94 -14.60 -13.90
CA GLU A 182 20.86 -13.82 -13.06
C GLU A 182 20.56 -14.02 -11.57
N PRO A 183 21.51 -14.56 -10.76
CA PRO A 183 21.28 -14.79 -9.34
C PRO A 183 21.49 -13.52 -8.51
N PRO A 184 20.44 -12.92 -7.92
CA PRO A 184 20.62 -11.92 -6.87
C PRO A 184 21.05 -12.59 -5.56
N PRO A 185 21.63 -11.84 -4.60
CA PRO A 185 21.83 -12.34 -3.25
C PRO A 185 20.46 -12.75 -2.66
N PRO A 186 20.39 -13.85 -1.90
CA PRO A 186 19.15 -14.30 -1.28
C PRO A 186 18.67 -13.23 -0.30
N ARG A 187 17.51 -12.67 -0.58
CA ARG A 187 16.76 -11.82 0.34
C ARG A 187 15.34 -12.32 0.31
N GLU A 188 14.82 -12.74 1.46
CA GLU A 188 13.40 -13.03 1.57
C GLU A 188 12.68 -11.73 1.89
N GLY A 189 11.51 -11.54 1.29
CA GLY A 189 10.67 -10.39 1.57
C GLY A 189 9.24 -10.65 1.17
N THR A 190 8.31 -10.02 1.87
CA THR A 190 6.89 -10.06 1.53
C THR A 190 6.54 -8.86 0.65
N ALA A 191 5.74 -9.09 -0.38
CA ALA A 191 5.11 -8.01 -1.13
C ALA A 191 3.58 -8.16 -1.03
N ILE A 192 2.91 -7.02 -0.84
CA ILE A 192 1.46 -6.93 -0.87
C ILE A 192 1.11 -6.17 -2.15
N ILE A 193 0.34 -6.81 -3.01
CA ILE A 193 0.09 -6.31 -4.35
C ILE A 193 -1.41 -6.28 -4.57
N ALA A 194 -1.89 -5.11 -4.97
CA ALA A 194 -3.27 -4.88 -5.34
C ALA A 194 -3.37 -4.80 -6.85
N PHE A 195 -4.39 -5.43 -7.41
CA PHE A 195 -4.68 -5.38 -8.83
C PHE A 195 -6.17 -5.56 -9.06
N VAL A 196 -6.62 -5.29 -10.28
CA VAL A 196 -7.99 -5.55 -10.71
C VAL A 196 -7.94 -6.65 -11.75
N VAL A 197 -8.78 -7.67 -11.59
CA VAL A 197 -9.06 -8.63 -12.66
C VAL A 197 -10.27 -8.11 -13.41
N ASP A 198 -10.12 -7.85 -14.71
CA ASP A 198 -11.20 -7.37 -15.56
C ASP A 198 -12.18 -8.50 -15.96
N THR A 199 -13.20 -8.17 -16.74
CA THR A 199 -14.23 -9.13 -17.18
C THR A 199 -13.70 -10.22 -18.11
N GLU A 200 -12.50 -10.02 -18.67
CA GLU A 200 -11.82 -10.99 -19.54
C GLU A 200 -10.85 -11.88 -18.75
N GLY A 201 -10.74 -11.68 -17.43
CA GLY A 201 -9.79 -12.43 -16.61
C GLY A 201 -8.36 -11.89 -16.68
N THR A 202 -8.16 -10.68 -17.22
CA THR A 202 -6.84 -10.07 -17.35
C THR A 202 -6.54 -9.17 -16.17
N VAL A 203 -5.29 -9.19 -15.70
CA VAL A 203 -4.80 -8.30 -14.65
C VAL A 203 -4.64 -6.87 -15.19
N ARG A 204 -5.18 -5.91 -14.44
CA ARG A 204 -5.12 -4.46 -14.70
C ARG A 204 -4.75 -3.71 -13.43
N CYS A 205 -4.24 -2.48 -13.60
CA CYS A 205 -3.97 -1.53 -12.51
C CYS A 205 -3.12 -2.12 -11.36
N ALA A 206 -2.22 -3.05 -11.68
CA ALA A 206 -1.42 -3.74 -10.68
C ALA A 206 -0.45 -2.76 -10.01
N ARG A 207 -0.40 -2.77 -8.67
CA ARG A 207 0.53 -1.94 -7.89
C ARG A 207 0.93 -2.61 -6.59
N ALA A 208 2.17 -2.37 -6.16
CA ALA A 208 2.61 -2.78 -4.84
C ALA A 208 2.07 -1.81 -3.78
N LEU A 209 1.26 -2.32 -2.86
CA LEU A 209 0.90 -1.63 -1.61
C LEU A 209 2.08 -1.64 -0.63
N ARG A 210 2.83 -2.75 -0.63
CA ARG A 210 4.06 -2.95 0.14
C ARG A 210 5.02 -3.79 -0.69
N SER A 211 6.30 -3.42 -0.70
CA SER A 211 7.33 -4.24 -1.31
C SER A 211 8.65 -4.10 -0.58
N PHE A 212 9.34 -5.23 -0.43
CA PHE A 212 10.70 -5.27 0.10
C PHE A 212 11.72 -4.53 -0.78
N SER A 213 11.44 -4.35 -2.09
CA SER A 213 12.26 -3.48 -2.94
C SER A 213 11.51 -2.98 -4.18
N PRO A 214 11.72 -1.74 -4.63
CA PRO A 214 11.09 -1.22 -5.85
C PRO A 214 11.37 -2.08 -7.10
N ARG A 215 12.61 -2.57 -7.26
CA ARG A 215 12.97 -3.44 -8.38
C ARG A 215 12.28 -4.80 -8.33
N GLY A 216 12.11 -5.35 -7.12
CA GLY A 216 11.37 -6.59 -6.91
C GLY A 216 9.89 -6.43 -7.23
N ALA A 217 9.28 -5.32 -6.77
CA ALA A 217 7.90 -4.97 -7.12
C ALA A 217 7.69 -4.91 -8.63
N GLN A 218 8.51 -4.14 -9.35
CA GLN A 218 8.33 -3.94 -10.78
C GLN A 218 8.37 -5.25 -11.57
N ARG A 219 9.33 -6.13 -11.25
CA ARG A 219 9.43 -7.45 -11.88
C ARG A 219 8.17 -8.28 -11.63
N TRP A 220 7.66 -8.26 -10.40
CA TRP A 220 6.46 -9.01 -10.04
C TRP A 220 5.21 -8.47 -10.76
N LEU A 221 5.05 -7.14 -10.81
CA LEU A 221 3.95 -6.50 -11.51
C LEU A 221 3.94 -6.90 -12.99
N SER A 222 5.09 -6.87 -13.67
CA SER A 222 5.20 -7.29 -15.06
C SER A 222 4.92 -8.77 -15.31
N GLU A 223 5.12 -9.64 -14.32
CA GLU A 223 4.76 -11.06 -14.43
C GLU A 223 3.27 -11.28 -14.14
N LEU A 224 2.72 -10.59 -13.14
CA LEU A 224 1.30 -10.63 -12.80
C LEU A 224 0.43 -10.19 -13.99
N GLU A 225 0.85 -9.16 -14.72
CA GLU A 225 0.19 -8.68 -15.93
C GLU A 225 0.06 -9.73 -17.05
N LYS A 226 0.87 -10.79 -17.01
CA LYS A 226 0.83 -11.89 -17.99
C LYS A 226 -0.05 -13.06 -17.55
N MET A 227 -0.52 -13.05 -16.31
CA MET A 227 -1.30 -14.15 -15.74
C MET A 227 -2.77 -14.04 -16.14
N ALA A 228 -3.39 -15.19 -16.42
CA ALA A 228 -4.82 -15.30 -16.63
C ALA A 228 -5.54 -15.71 -15.34
N PHE A 229 -6.69 -15.09 -15.11
CA PHE A 229 -7.57 -15.38 -13.98
C PHE A 229 -8.95 -15.76 -14.51
N LYS A 230 -9.63 -16.67 -13.81
CA LYS A 230 -11.07 -16.76 -13.95
C LYS A 230 -11.68 -15.46 -13.39
N PRO A 231 -12.46 -14.69 -14.17
CA PRO A 231 -13.01 -13.42 -13.71
C PRO A 231 -13.99 -13.64 -12.56
N ALA A 232 -14.13 -12.62 -11.71
CA ALA A 232 -15.19 -12.61 -10.72
C ALA A 232 -16.55 -12.56 -11.41
N THR A 233 -17.57 -13.16 -10.80
CA THR A 233 -18.92 -13.13 -11.34
C THR A 233 -19.92 -12.60 -10.33
N LEU A 234 -20.92 -11.87 -10.82
CA LEU A 234 -22.13 -11.46 -10.10
C LEU A 234 -23.33 -11.95 -10.90
N ASP A 235 -24.16 -12.79 -10.27
CA ASP A 235 -25.32 -13.42 -10.92
C ASP A 235 -24.95 -14.12 -12.25
N GLY A 236 -23.76 -14.74 -12.27
CA GLY A 236 -23.22 -15.44 -13.44
C GLY A 236 -22.59 -14.55 -14.51
N ASN A 237 -22.67 -13.22 -14.37
CA ASN A 237 -22.05 -12.29 -15.31
C ASN A 237 -20.65 -11.88 -14.82
N PRO A 238 -19.63 -11.87 -15.69
CA PRO A 238 -18.30 -11.44 -15.29
C PRO A 238 -18.31 -9.96 -14.92
N ILE A 239 -17.66 -9.62 -13.81
CA ILE A 239 -17.50 -8.24 -13.33
C ILE A 239 -16.02 -7.97 -13.00
N PRO A 240 -15.55 -6.72 -13.18
CA PRO A 240 -14.24 -6.33 -12.68
C PRO A 240 -14.20 -6.45 -11.16
N ALA A 241 -13.12 -7.03 -10.64
CA ALA A 241 -12.95 -7.24 -9.21
C ALA A 241 -11.54 -6.84 -8.78
N ARG A 242 -11.48 -6.05 -7.70
CA ARG A 242 -10.22 -5.78 -7.02
C ARG A 242 -9.82 -7.04 -6.26
N ASN A 243 -8.59 -7.50 -6.49
CA ASN A 243 -7.95 -8.52 -5.69
C ASN A 243 -6.75 -7.90 -4.96
N THR A 244 -6.55 -8.29 -3.71
CA THR A 244 -5.36 -7.93 -2.94
C THR A 244 -4.68 -9.23 -2.57
N GLN A 245 -3.54 -9.50 -3.21
CA GLN A 245 -2.80 -10.72 -2.99
C GLN A 245 -1.55 -10.42 -2.18
N THR A 246 -1.40 -11.15 -1.08
CA THR A 246 -0.15 -11.22 -0.34
C THR A 246 0.70 -12.33 -0.94
N THR A 247 1.90 -11.98 -1.38
CA THR A 247 2.84 -12.95 -1.92
C THR A 247 4.15 -12.91 -1.14
N VAL A 248 4.51 -14.04 -0.55
CA VAL A 248 5.84 -14.22 0.03
C VAL A 248 6.82 -14.43 -1.13
N VAL A 249 7.70 -13.46 -1.33
CA VAL A 249 8.71 -13.52 -2.38
C VAL A 249 10.00 -14.08 -1.79
N ARG A 250 10.24 -15.38 -2.00
CA ARG A 250 11.52 -16.01 -1.66
C ARG A 250 12.46 -15.98 -2.85
N PHE A 251 13.53 -15.22 -2.73
CA PHE A 251 14.63 -15.25 -3.68
C PHE A 251 15.56 -16.41 -3.31
N LEU A 252 15.28 -17.62 -3.80
CA LEU A 252 16.22 -18.74 -3.67
C LEU A 252 17.32 -18.59 -4.73
N SER A 253 18.55 -18.97 -4.37
CA SER A 253 19.82 -18.61 -5.02
C SER A 253 20.05 -19.09 -6.47
N SER A 254 19.01 -19.50 -7.18
CA SER A 254 19.05 -19.87 -8.61
C SER A 254 17.66 -20.14 -9.20
N SER A 255 16.59 -19.94 -8.43
CA SER A 255 15.22 -20.17 -8.86
C SER A 255 14.27 -19.40 -7.95
N PHE A 256 13.28 -18.74 -8.53
CA PHE A 256 12.14 -18.28 -7.76
C PHE A 256 11.18 -19.45 -7.60
N SER A 257 10.71 -19.71 -6.38
CA SER A 257 9.52 -20.53 -6.19
C SER A 257 8.45 -19.69 -5.51
N PHE A 258 7.21 -19.89 -5.96
CA PHE A 258 6.05 -19.18 -5.47
C PHE A 258 5.20 -20.18 -4.69
N ALA A 259 4.79 -19.78 -3.50
CA ALA A 259 3.63 -20.36 -2.85
C ALA A 259 2.57 -19.27 -2.87
N VAL A 260 1.54 -19.45 -3.70
CA VAL A 260 0.26 -18.78 -3.46
C VAL A 260 -0.39 -19.63 -2.36
N PRO A 261 -0.59 -19.10 -1.13
CA PRO A 261 -1.35 -19.83 -0.13
C PRO A 261 -2.73 -20.11 -0.74
N LEU A 262 -3.08 -21.39 -0.87
CA LEU A 262 -4.34 -21.83 -1.49
C LEU A 262 -5.56 -21.49 -0.61
N ASP A 263 -5.32 -21.10 0.64
CA ASP A 263 -6.34 -20.93 1.67
C ASP A 263 -6.91 -19.49 1.71
N LEU A 264 -6.55 -18.62 0.75
CA LEU A 264 -6.94 -17.20 0.66
C LEU A 264 -7.81 -16.84 -0.58
N LEU A 265 -8.43 -17.83 -1.24
CA LEU A 265 -9.34 -17.66 -2.39
C LEU A 265 -10.73 -18.24 -2.08
#